data_AF-A0A496Q057-F1
#
_entry.id   AF-A0A496Q057-F1
#
_cell.length_a   1.000
_cell.length_b   1.000
_cell.length_c   1.000
_cell.angle_alpha   90.00
_cell.angle_beta   90.00
_cell.angle_gamma   90.00
#
_symmetry.space_group_name_H-M   'P 1'
#
loop_
_entity.id
_entity.type
_entity.pdbx_description
1 polymer ?
#
loop_
_entity_poly.entity_id
_entity_poly.type
_entity_poly.pdbx_seq_one_letter_code
_entity_poly.pdbx_strand_id
1 'polypeptide(L)'
;MKRHIPFTVFLVALIWVVSAAFRTPSNDGGLNSYEFGKTPILLNGRIKPLDTVARTSLLLLRDKQTFRTPDGGKIPAMDWLTELLFDGPSADARKIMVIHDPDVLSLFGWRQEEGKYFSYADLFPHLAKIDEQARRAGETDAKLRSRFQQHILTLHRQLILYQRLKNSIQPEDTADLSTELTVFQGVVRPGREAIRQRERSEPYDEVAFNRMIAFGSRYKQLAENGYFYISPPAPGSDDSDTWRKSGELILETVGTEEIDPLIMRYAAVASACRPSDGQGFNRAVTELQATLSDQIPTESRKAAQEVFFNHFSPFYKSMVLYVVVFLLACASWLAPGKGLGRTALYLGGLALALHTGGLLFRMYVEGRPPVTNLYSSAVFVGWGSVLLGLFLERLFRNGIGSVTAAATGFATLLIAHHLSGDGDTMEMMRAVLDSNFWLATHVVVIAIGYSATFLAGFLAIVFIIRGVVSRTLDKATAQTLNQMVYGIVCFALLFSFVGTVLGGIWADQSWGRFWGWDPKENGAALVVLWNAIILHARWGGYIRPRGLMVMAIFGNIVTAWSWFGTNMLGVGLHSYGFMDKAFIWLLIFMISHLVIMGLGGLPPRFWRSRIFASRRDT
;
A
#
# COMPACT_ATOMS: atom_id res chain seq x y z
N MET A 1 24.00 29.88 23.54
CA MET A 1 24.00 28.85 22.45
C MET A 1 23.06 27.67 22.68
N LYS A 2 22.96 27.03 23.87
CA LYS A 2 22.15 25.80 24.10
C LYS A 2 20.62 25.91 23.89
N ARG A 3 20.03 27.13 23.88
CA ARG A 3 18.56 27.33 23.77
C ARG A 3 18.03 27.24 22.33
N HIS A 4 18.85 27.54 21.32
CA HIS A 4 18.42 27.59 19.91
C HIS A 4 18.58 26.26 19.17
N ILE A 5 19.42 25.35 19.67
CA ILE A 5 19.70 24.05 19.04
C ILE A 5 18.42 23.27 18.67
N PRO A 6 17.41 23.12 19.56
CA PRO A 6 16.18 22.39 19.19
C PRO A 6 15.44 23.01 18.01
N PHE A 7 15.42 24.34 17.93
CA PHE A 7 14.76 25.06 16.84
C PHE A 7 15.56 24.96 15.54
N THR A 8 16.89 25.08 15.61
CA THR A 8 17.76 24.92 14.44
C THR A 8 17.64 23.51 13.85
N VAL A 9 17.65 22.47 14.69
CA VAL A 9 17.48 21.08 14.23
C VAL A 9 16.09 20.87 13.60
N PHE A 10 15.05 21.42 14.23
CA PHE A 10 13.71 21.41 13.63
C PHE A 10 13.67 22.11 12.27
N LEU A 11 14.28 23.28 12.13
CA LEU A 11 14.33 24.03 10.88
C LEU A 11 15.08 23.26 9.80
N VAL A 12 16.21 22.63 10.13
CA VAL A 12 16.95 21.76 9.19
C VAL A 12 16.09 20.58 8.74
N ALA A 13 15.40 19.91 9.67
CA ALA A 13 14.50 18.80 9.33
C ALA A 13 13.32 19.28 8.47
N LEU A 14 12.76 20.45 8.77
CA LEU A 14 11.69 21.06 7.97
C LEU A 14 12.18 21.40 6.57
N ILE A 15 13.37 21.99 6.43
CA ILE A 15 13.98 22.28 5.12
C ILE A 15 14.22 20.98 4.35
N TRP A 16 14.71 19.92 5.01
CA TRP A 16 14.87 18.61 4.36
C TRP A 16 13.54 18.07 3.82
N VAL A 17 12.47 18.12 4.62
CA VAL A 17 11.12 17.72 4.20
C VAL A 17 10.61 18.57 3.03
N VAL A 18 10.68 19.89 3.16
CA VAL A 18 10.18 20.84 2.16
C VAL A 18 10.98 20.74 0.86
N SER A 19 12.32 20.60 0.94
CA SER A 19 13.18 20.44 -0.24
C SER A 19 12.80 19.21 -1.07
N ALA A 20 12.31 18.15 -0.44
CA ALA A 20 11.86 16.95 -1.14
C ALA A 20 10.55 17.16 -1.92
N ALA A 21 9.73 18.15 -1.58
CA ALA A 21 8.54 18.52 -2.35
C ALA A 21 8.89 19.24 -3.66
N PHE A 22 10.07 19.87 -3.74
CA PHE A 22 10.53 20.60 -4.93
C PHE A 22 11.45 19.79 -5.83
N ARG A 23 11.78 18.54 -5.47
CA ARG A 23 12.57 17.66 -6.33
C ARG A 23 11.68 17.06 -7.41
N THR A 24 11.75 17.60 -8.63
CA THR A 24 11.24 16.91 -9.82
C THR A 24 12.16 15.73 -10.16
N PRO A 25 11.63 14.56 -10.57
CA PRO A 25 12.46 13.47 -11.08
C PRO A 25 13.35 13.93 -12.23
N SER A 26 14.56 13.39 -12.33
CA SER A 26 15.48 13.74 -13.43
C SER A 26 14.89 13.25 -14.76
N ASN A 27 14.99 14.11 -15.78
CA ASN A 27 14.50 13.83 -17.13
C ASN A 27 15.70 13.49 -18.03
N ASP A 28 16.43 12.44 -17.64
CA ASP A 28 17.70 12.03 -18.25
C ASP A 28 17.41 11.34 -19.60
N GLY A 29 17.09 12.13 -20.62
CA GLY A 29 16.71 11.65 -21.96
C GLY A 29 15.72 12.56 -22.70
N GLY A 30 15.20 13.60 -22.05
CA GLY A 30 14.26 14.55 -22.65
C GLY A 30 12.80 14.07 -22.70
N LEU A 31 12.55 12.76 -22.62
CA LEU A 31 11.22 12.15 -22.51
C LEU A 31 10.68 12.27 -21.08
N ASN A 32 9.76 13.21 -20.84
CA ASN A 32 9.21 13.45 -19.51
C ASN A 32 8.13 12.42 -19.12
N SER A 33 8.55 11.18 -18.88
CA SER A 33 7.67 10.10 -18.40
C SER A 33 6.99 10.44 -17.07
N TYR A 34 7.60 11.31 -16.24
CA TYR A 34 6.97 11.79 -15.01
C TYR A 34 5.67 12.57 -15.30
N GLU A 35 5.67 13.46 -16.28
CA GLU A 35 4.44 14.15 -16.69
C GLU A 35 3.45 13.16 -17.28
N PHE A 36 3.88 12.26 -18.18
CA PHE A 36 2.98 11.23 -18.74
C PHE A 36 2.34 10.36 -17.64
N GLY A 37 3.08 10.09 -16.56
CA GLY A 37 2.58 9.36 -15.39
C GLY A 37 1.40 10.00 -14.67
N LYS A 38 1.14 11.31 -14.85
CA LYS A 38 -0.03 11.99 -14.26
C LYS A 38 -1.35 11.70 -15.00
N THR A 39 -1.28 11.08 -16.18
CA THR A 39 -2.46 10.75 -16.98
C THR A 39 -3.42 9.86 -16.18
N PRO A 40 -4.69 10.30 -15.97
CA PRO A 40 -5.69 9.52 -15.24
C PRO A 40 -6.17 8.33 -16.09
N ILE A 41 -6.21 7.15 -15.48
CA ILE A 41 -6.79 5.93 -16.05
C ILE A 41 -7.73 5.29 -15.02
N LEU A 42 -8.71 4.51 -15.48
CA LEU A 42 -9.54 3.68 -14.59
C LEU A 42 -8.95 2.27 -14.51
N LEU A 43 -8.70 1.81 -13.28
CA LEU A 43 -8.24 0.45 -13.01
C LEU A 43 -8.81 -0.06 -11.68
N ASN A 44 -9.39 -1.26 -11.70
CA ASN A 44 -10.03 -1.88 -10.54
C ASN A 44 -11.09 -0.99 -9.87
N GLY A 45 -11.89 -0.27 -10.68
CA GLY A 45 -12.97 0.60 -10.21
C GLY A 45 -12.53 1.93 -9.60
N ARG A 46 -11.24 2.29 -9.65
CA ARG A 46 -10.72 3.59 -9.18
C ARG A 46 -9.95 4.30 -10.30
N ILE A 47 -10.22 5.60 -10.46
CA ILE A 47 -9.41 6.47 -11.31
C ILE A 47 -8.10 6.78 -10.58
N LYS A 48 -6.97 6.51 -11.22
CA LYS A 48 -5.63 6.67 -10.66
C LYS A 48 -4.62 7.08 -11.74
N PRO A 49 -3.49 7.69 -11.39
CA PRO A 49 -2.47 8.04 -12.38
C PRO A 49 -1.77 6.79 -12.93
N LEU A 50 -1.27 6.87 -14.17
CA LEU A 50 -0.37 5.88 -14.75
C LEU A 50 0.87 5.61 -13.88
N ASP A 51 1.41 6.61 -13.16
CA ASP A 51 2.52 6.42 -12.21
C ASP A 51 2.18 5.37 -11.13
N THR A 52 0.95 5.36 -10.62
CA THR A 52 0.53 4.33 -9.65
C THR A 52 0.50 2.96 -10.31
N VAL A 53 -0.04 2.83 -11.53
CA VAL A 53 -0.03 1.56 -12.28
C VAL A 53 1.39 1.07 -12.53
N ALA A 54 2.29 1.96 -12.94
CA ALA A 54 3.68 1.64 -13.20
C ALA A 54 4.37 1.10 -11.96
N ARG A 55 4.25 1.82 -10.83
CA ARG A 55 4.87 1.46 -9.55
C ARG A 55 4.39 0.12 -9.03
N THR A 56 3.08 -0.11 -9.05
CA THR A 56 2.49 -1.33 -8.51
C THR A 56 2.77 -2.51 -9.42
N SER A 57 2.73 -2.32 -10.74
CA SER A 57 3.06 -3.38 -11.70
C SER A 57 4.52 -3.81 -11.60
N LEU A 58 5.46 -2.86 -11.58
CA LEU A 58 6.88 -3.20 -11.46
C LEU A 58 7.22 -3.81 -10.08
N LEU A 59 6.53 -3.36 -9.03
CA LEU A 59 6.61 -3.98 -7.70
C LEU A 59 6.16 -5.45 -7.75
N LEU A 60 5.05 -5.76 -8.42
CA LEU A 60 4.55 -7.12 -8.57
C LEU A 60 5.46 -8.01 -9.43
N LEU A 61 6.17 -7.43 -10.41
CA LEU A 61 7.09 -8.18 -11.28
C LEU A 61 8.48 -8.42 -10.64
N ARG A 62 8.97 -7.47 -9.81
CA ARG A 62 10.38 -7.42 -9.36
C ARG A 62 10.61 -7.18 -7.86
N ASP A 63 9.56 -7.03 -7.07
CA ASP A 63 9.58 -6.58 -5.67
C ASP A 63 10.15 -5.16 -5.45
N LYS A 64 10.41 -4.40 -6.53
CA LYS A 64 10.96 -3.04 -6.49
C LYS A 64 10.35 -2.16 -7.56
N GLN A 65 10.18 -0.88 -7.26
CA GLN A 65 9.65 0.13 -8.20
C GLN A 65 10.73 0.71 -9.15
N THR A 66 11.93 0.13 -9.19
CA THR A 66 13.05 0.59 -10.03
C THR A 66 13.99 -0.58 -10.31
N PHE A 67 14.67 -0.59 -11.47
CA PHE A 67 15.76 -1.52 -11.74
C PHE A 67 17.00 -0.81 -12.28
N ARG A 68 18.12 -1.52 -12.32
CA ARG A 68 19.37 -1.01 -12.91
C ARG A 68 19.64 -1.68 -14.24
N THR A 69 20.08 -0.90 -15.20
CA THR A 69 20.57 -1.39 -16.50
C THR A 69 22.02 -1.85 -16.39
N PRO A 70 22.53 -2.66 -17.35
CA PRO A 70 23.91 -3.15 -17.32
C PRO A 70 24.99 -2.06 -17.27
N ASP A 71 24.70 -0.90 -17.86
CA ASP A 71 25.51 0.32 -17.85
C ASP A 71 25.44 1.11 -16.53
N GLY A 72 24.69 0.62 -15.54
CA GLY A 72 24.58 1.22 -14.20
C GLY A 72 23.50 2.29 -14.06
N GLY A 73 22.82 2.66 -15.15
CA GLY A 73 21.65 3.52 -15.15
C GLY A 73 20.52 2.95 -14.28
N LYS A 74 19.74 3.82 -13.63
CA LYS A 74 18.59 3.42 -12.82
C LYS A 74 17.32 3.83 -13.55
N ILE A 75 16.51 2.84 -13.93
CA ILE A 75 15.22 3.06 -14.60
C ILE A 75 14.10 3.07 -13.54
N PRO A 76 13.36 4.18 -13.38
CA PRO A 76 12.11 4.27 -12.62
C PRO A 76 10.97 3.44 -13.23
N ALA A 77 9.97 3.10 -12.42
CA ALA A 77 8.80 2.37 -12.89
C ALA A 77 8.07 3.04 -14.06
N MET A 78 7.93 4.36 -14.03
CA MET A 78 7.19 5.07 -15.08
C MET A 78 7.91 5.02 -16.43
N ASP A 79 9.24 5.21 -16.44
CA ASP A 79 10.06 5.09 -17.65
C ASP A 79 9.98 3.67 -18.23
N TRP A 80 9.99 2.66 -17.36
CA TRP A 80 9.76 1.28 -17.77
C TRP A 80 8.38 1.05 -18.36
N LEU A 81 7.32 1.59 -17.76
CA LEU A 81 5.97 1.44 -18.30
C LEU A 81 5.83 2.16 -19.64
N THR A 82 6.42 3.35 -19.80
CA THR A 82 6.47 4.06 -21.08
C THR A 82 7.17 3.21 -22.15
N GLU A 83 8.33 2.63 -21.82
CA GLU A 83 9.04 1.70 -22.73
C GLU A 83 8.18 0.48 -23.05
N LEU A 84 7.52 -0.14 -22.07
CA LEU A 84 6.64 -1.30 -22.30
C LEU A 84 5.45 -0.99 -23.21
N LEU A 85 4.88 0.21 -23.10
CA LEU A 85 3.70 0.62 -23.87
C LEU A 85 4.04 0.95 -25.33
N PHE A 86 5.25 1.45 -25.60
CA PHE A 86 5.60 2.03 -26.90
C PHE A 86 6.84 1.43 -27.59
N ASP A 87 7.70 0.71 -26.85
CA ASP A 87 8.89 0.00 -27.33
C ASP A 87 8.96 -1.41 -26.71
N GLY A 88 7.99 -2.24 -27.10
CA GLY A 88 7.84 -3.63 -26.63
C GLY A 88 9.11 -4.47 -26.75
N PRO A 89 9.84 -4.46 -27.89
CA PRO A 89 11.08 -5.23 -28.04
C PRO A 89 12.17 -4.86 -27.02
N SER A 90 12.38 -3.57 -26.74
CA SER A 90 13.34 -3.13 -25.73
C SER A 90 12.91 -3.55 -24.33
N ALA A 91 11.62 -3.40 -24.01
CA ALA A 91 11.04 -3.82 -22.74
C ALA A 91 11.17 -5.34 -22.53
N ASP A 92 10.95 -6.13 -23.58
CA ASP A 92 10.98 -7.60 -23.54
C ASP A 92 12.37 -8.15 -23.22
N ALA A 93 13.43 -7.39 -23.53
CA ALA A 93 14.82 -7.72 -23.18
C ALA A 93 15.19 -7.33 -21.73
N ARG A 94 14.37 -6.55 -21.02
CA ARG A 94 14.67 -6.11 -19.64
C ARG A 94 14.52 -7.27 -18.65
N LYS A 95 15.58 -7.54 -17.88
CA LYS A 95 15.57 -8.55 -16.81
C LYS A 95 14.82 -8.07 -15.56
N ILE A 96 13.49 -8.08 -15.62
CA ILE A 96 12.62 -7.57 -14.56
C ILE A 96 11.77 -8.62 -13.85
N MET A 97 11.60 -9.81 -14.42
CA MET A 97 10.79 -10.86 -13.82
C MET A 97 11.63 -11.67 -12.84
N VAL A 98 11.13 -11.85 -11.62
CA VAL A 98 11.86 -12.53 -10.55
C VAL A 98 11.39 -13.97 -10.41
N ILE A 99 12.35 -14.92 -10.51
CA ILE A 99 12.10 -16.33 -10.22
C ILE A 99 12.98 -16.74 -9.05
N HIS A 100 12.35 -16.95 -7.90
CA HIS A 100 13.05 -17.35 -6.66
C HIS A 100 13.20 -18.85 -6.50
N ASP A 101 12.34 -19.62 -7.16
CA ASP A 101 12.17 -21.03 -6.85
C ASP A 101 13.05 -21.91 -7.76
N PRO A 102 13.97 -22.70 -7.19
CA PRO A 102 14.84 -23.56 -7.99
C PRO A 102 14.10 -24.64 -8.77
N ASP A 103 12.93 -25.10 -8.31
CA ASP A 103 12.14 -26.10 -9.03
C ASP A 103 11.45 -25.46 -10.25
N VAL A 104 11.06 -24.19 -10.15
CA VAL A 104 10.60 -23.41 -11.31
C VAL A 104 11.72 -23.15 -12.31
N LEU A 105 12.95 -22.87 -11.85
CA LEU A 105 14.10 -22.71 -12.74
C LEU A 105 14.46 -24.01 -13.47
N SER A 106 14.42 -25.14 -12.76
CA SER A 106 14.76 -26.44 -13.34
C SER A 106 13.77 -26.89 -14.42
N LEU A 107 12.52 -26.41 -14.39
CA LEU A 107 11.53 -26.60 -15.46
C LEU A 107 12.03 -26.10 -16.83
N PHE A 108 12.88 -25.08 -16.83
CA PHE A 108 13.48 -24.48 -18.03
C PHE A 108 14.93 -24.93 -18.25
N GLY A 109 15.48 -25.77 -17.37
CA GLY A 109 16.88 -26.17 -17.40
C GLY A 109 17.85 -25.11 -16.84
N TRP A 110 17.34 -24.07 -16.19
CA TRP A 110 18.14 -22.99 -15.61
C TRP A 110 18.61 -23.32 -14.19
N ARG A 111 19.73 -22.71 -13.79
CA ARG A 111 20.31 -22.84 -12.45
C ARG A 111 20.25 -21.52 -11.68
N GLN A 112 20.20 -21.59 -10.36
CA GLN A 112 20.19 -20.37 -9.51
C GLN A 112 21.41 -19.47 -9.72
N GLU A 113 22.53 -20.02 -10.20
CA GLU A 113 23.78 -19.29 -10.48
C GLU A 113 23.65 -18.35 -11.69
N GLU A 114 22.68 -18.58 -12.58
CA GLU A 114 22.43 -17.77 -13.79
C GLU A 114 21.71 -16.44 -13.47
N GLY A 115 21.31 -16.25 -12.21
CA GLY A 115 20.69 -15.04 -11.68
C GLY A 115 19.22 -15.25 -11.29
N LYS A 116 18.67 -14.23 -10.61
CA LYS A 116 17.28 -14.24 -10.13
C LYS A 116 16.30 -13.49 -11.03
N TYR A 117 16.84 -12.77 -12.03
CA TYR A 117 16.09 -11.84 -12.87
C TYR A 117 16.13 -12.30 -14.32
N PHE A 118 14.95 -12.50 -14.88
CA PHE A 118 14.73 -12.98 -16.24
C PHE A 118 13.95 -11.93 -17.02
N SER A 119 14.15 -11.92 -18.32
CA SER A 119 13.41 -11.07 -19.25
C SER A 119 12.16 -11.77 -19.77
N TYR A 120 11.22 -11.02 -20.33
CA TYR A 120 10.08 -11.64 -21.01
C TYR A 120 10.56 -12.47 -22.20
N ALA A 121 11.57 -11.99 -22.93
CA ALA A 121 12.18 -12.71 -24.05
C ALA A 121 12.79 -14.06 -23.64
N ASP A 122 13.39 -14.16 -22.45
CA ASP A 122 13.89 -15.43 -21.91
C ASP A 122 12.76 -16.43 -21.65
N LEU A 123 11.57 -15.94 -21.26
CA LEU A 123 10.42 -16.75 -20.86
C LEU A 123 9.47 -17.05 -22.02
N PHE A 124 9.50 -16.25 -23.09
CA PHE A 124 8.61 -16.36 -24.25
C PHE A 124 8.58 -17.78 -24.87
N PRO A 125 9.72 -18.47 -25.07
CA PRO A 125 9.73 -19.84 -25.60
C PRO A 125 9.08 -20.88 -24.67
N HIS A 126 8.83 -20.52 -23.41
CA HIS A 126 8.34 -21.41 -22.37
C HIS A 126 6.90 -21.12 -21.92
N LEU A 127 6.22 -20.12 -22.52
CA LEU A 127 4.88 -19.69 -22.10
C LEU A 127 3.87 -20.85 -22.07
N ALA A 128 3.84 -21.70 -23.09
CA ALA A 128 2.92 -22.85 -23.14
C ALA A 128 3.15 -23.84 -21.98
N LYS A 129 4.41 -24.08 -21.61
CA LYS A 129 4.75 -24.94 -20.46
C LYS A 129 4.33 -24.29 -19.15
N ILE A 130 4.52 -22.98 -19.01
CA ILE A 130 4.14 -22.22 -17.82
C ILE A 130 2.62 -22.25 -17.63
N ASP A 131 1.86 -22.00 -18.69
CA ASP A 131 0.40 -22.04 -18.68
C ASP A 131 -0.13 -23.44 -18.32
N GLU A 132 0.44 -24.50 -18.91
CA GLU A 132 0.06 -25.89 -18.58
C GLU A 132 0.27 -26.20 -17.09
N GLN A 133 1.43 -25.85 -16.53
CA GLN A 133 1.73 -26.07 -15.12
C GLN A 133 0.87 -25.19 -14.20
N ALA A 134 0.62 -23.94 -14.60
CA ALA A 134 -0.25 -23.03 -13.87
C ALA A 134 -1.70 -23.54 -13.82
N ARG A 135 -2.22 -24.07 -14.93
CA ARG A 135 -3.56 -24.68 -14.99
C ARG A 135 -3.69 -25.86 -14.04
N ARG A 136 -2.71 -26.78 -14.05
CA ARG A 136 -2.65 -27.93 -13.11
C ARG A 136 -2.55 -27.47 -11.66
N ALA A 137 -1.75 -26.44 -11.37
CA ALA A 137 -1.65 -25.86 -10.04
C ALA A 137 -2.96 -25.19 -9.58
N GLY A 138 -3.72 -24.61 -10.52
CA GLY A 138 -5.01 -23.98 -10.27
C GLY A 138 -6.09 -24.97 -9.82
N GLU A 139 -6.05 -26.21 -10.30
CA GLU A 139 -6.97 -27.30 -9.93
C GLU A 139 -6.75 -27.80 -8.48
N THR A 140 -5.59 -27.50 -7.88
CA THR A 140 -5.30 -27.83 -6.48
C THR A 140 -5.82 -26.75 -5.54
N ASP A 141 -6.45 -27.14 -4.42
CA ASP A 141 -6.88 -26.22 -3.37
C ASP A 141 -5.71 -25.35 -2.89
N ALA A 142 -5.95 -24.05 -2.69
CA ALA A 142 -4.93 -23.08 -2.32
C ALA A 142 -4.09 -23.49 -1.10
N LYS A 143 -4.71 -24.14 -0.09
CA LYS A 143 -4.06 -24.58 1.14
C LYS A 143 -3.18 -25.83 0.96
N LEU A 144 -3.43 -26.60 -0.09
CA LEU A 144 -2.72 -27.85 -0.40
C LEU A 144 -1.67 -27.68 -1.50
N ARG A 145 -1.57 -26.49 -2.11
CA ARG A 145 -0.59 -26.22 -3.16
C ARG A 145 0.84 -26.34 -2.62
N SER A 146 1.64 -27.13 -3.32
CA SER A 146 3.08 -27.20 -3.11
C SER A 146 3.75 -25.85 -3.37
N ARG A 147 4.98 -25.70 -2.85
CA ARG A 147 5.80 -24.51 -3.08
C ARG A 147 5.98 -24.22 -4.58
N PHE A 148 6.30 -25.24 -5.39
CA PHE A 148 6.41 -25.11 -6.84
C PHE A 148 5.11 -24.58 -7.47
N GLN A 149 3.96 -25.16 -7.12
CA GLN A 149 2.64 -24.75 -7.64
C GLN A 149 2.32 -23.28 -7.31
N GLN A 150 2.67 -22.80 -6.12
CA GLN A 150 2.48 -21.40 -5.75
C GLN A 150 3.36 -20.45 -6.57
N HIS A 151 4.62 -20.83 -6.80
CA HIS A 151 5.57 -20.01 -7.55
C HIS A 151 5.28 -20.00 -9.05
N ILE A 152 4.88 -21.13 -9.66
CA ILE A 152 4.51 -21.17 -11.07
C ILE A 152 3.22 -20.38 -11.35
N LEU A 153 2.23 -20.44 -10.46
CA LEU A 153 1.03 -19.57 -10.54
C LEU A 153 1.38 -18.09 -10.41
N THR A 154 2.39 -17.75 -9.60
CA THR A 154 2.86 -16.37 -9.44
C THR A 154 3.54 -15.88 -10.71
N LEU A 155 4.46 -16.68 -11.28
CA LEU A 155 5.12 -16.38 -12.55
C LEU A 155 4.08 -16.22 -13.69
N HIS A 156 3.09 -17.11 -13.74
CA HIS A 156 2.02 -17.04 -14.73
C HIS A 156 1.21 -15.73 -14.62
N ARG A 157 0.82 -15.31 -13.41
CA ARG A 157 0.13 -14.02 -13.20
C ARG A 157 1.00 -12.83 -13.59
N GLN A 158 2.30 -12.87 -13.31
CA GLN A 158 3.25 -11.83 -13.71
C GLN A 158 3.35 -11.72 -15.24
N LEU A 159 3.38 -12.85 -15.95
CA LEU A 159 3.40 -12.87 -17.42
C LEU A 159 2.10 -12.34 -18.02
N ILE A 160 0.94 -12.72 -17.47
CA ILE A 160 -0.35 -12.16 -17.90
C ILE A 160 -0.38 -10.65 -17.66
N LEU A 161 0.04 -10.19 -16.48
CA LEU A 161 0.09 -8.75 -16.18
C LEU A 161 0.96 -8.01 -17.19
N TYR A 162 2.16 -8.53 -17.46
CA TYR A 162 3.10 -7.96 -18.43
C TYR A 162 2.49 -7.85 -19.83
N GLN A 163 1.90 -8.95 -20.35
CA GLN A 163 1.29 -8.96 -21.68
C GLN A 163 0.08 -8.02 -21.79
N ARG A 164 -0.74 -7.94 -20.74
CA ARG A 164 -1.89 -7.03 -20.69
C ARG A 164 -1.47 -5.56 -20.66
N LEU A 165 -0.41 -5.24 -19.90
CA LEU A 165 0.17 -3.89 -19.88
C LEU A 165 0.70 -3.49 -21.26
N LYS A 166 1.47 -4.38 -21.91
CA LYS A 166 2.00 -4.19 -23.27
C LYS A 166 0.89 -3.88 -24.29
N ASN A 167 -0.27 -4.52 -24.13
CA ASN A 167 -1.45 -4.34 -24.99
C ASN A 167 -2.51 -3.41 -24.38
N SER A 168 -2.12 -2.36 -23.64
CA SER A 168 -3.10 -1.44 -23.02
C SER A 168 -3.43 -0.21 -23.87
N ILE A 169 -2.46 0.30 -24.64
CA ILE A 169 -2.66 1.48 -25.51
C ILE A 169 -2.69 1.10 -26.99
N GLN A 170 -1.73 0.28 -27.42
CA GLN A 170 -1.59 -0.17 -28.79
C GLN A 170 -1.32 -1.68 -28.84
N PRO A 171 -1.58 -2.35 -29.98
CA PRO A 171 -1.15 -3.73 -30.19
C PRO A 171 0.38 -3.84 -30.12
N GLU A 172 0.87 -4.96 -29.60
CA GLU A 172 2.31 -5.13 -29.28
C GLU A 172 3.27 -5.08 -30.49
N ASP A 173 2.76 -5.30 -31.70
CA ASP A 173 3.48 -5.32 -32.97
C ASP A 173 3.25 -4.03 -33.80
N THR A 174 2.56 -3.02 -33.25
CA THR A 174 2.34 -1.73 -33.92
C THR A 174 3.63 -0.92 -33.99
N ALA A 175 4.07 -0.60 -35.22
CA ALA A 175 5.22 0.26 -35.45
C ALA A 175 4.92 1.76 -35.24
N ASP A 176 3.75 2.21 -35.68
CA ASP A 176 3.29 3.59 -35.54
C ASP A 176 1.76 3.63 -35.49
N LEU A 177 1.20 3.89 -34.30
CA LEU A 177 -0.25 3.84 -34.08
C LEU A 177 -0.98 4.92 -34.89
N SER A 178 -0.41 6.11 -35.04
CA SER A 178 -1.05 7.21 -35.78
C SER A 178 -1.28 6.83 -37.25
N THR A 179 -0.26 6.23 -37.87
CA THR A 179 -0.35 5.73 -39.24
C THR A 179 -1.34 4.57 -39.35
N GLU A 180 -1.30 3.62 -38.42
CA GLU A 180 -2.20 2.45 -38.41
C GLU A 180 -3.67 2.86 -38.29
N LEU A 181 -3.99 3.82 -37.40
CA LEU A 181 -5.34 4.37 -37.24
C LEU A 181 -5.80 5.08 -38.52
N THR A 182 -4.95 5.88 -39.15
CA THR A 182 -5.29 6.56 -40.42
C THR A 182 -5.64 5.56 -41.52
N VAL A 183 -4.86 4.47 -41.63
CA VAL A 183 -5.15 3.38 -42.57
C VAL A 183 -6.46 2.70 -42.22
N PHE A 184 -6.69 2.41 -40.94
CA PHE A 184 -7.92 1.78 -40.48
C PHE A 184 -9.17 2.61 -40.82
N GLN A 185 -9.15 3.93 -40.60
CA GLN A 185 -10.26 4.81 -40.95
C GLN A 185 -10.60 4.73 -42.45
N GLY A 186 -9.58 4.66 -43.32
CA GLY A 186 -9.77 4.47 -44.76
C GLY A 186 -10.36 3.10 -45.15
N VAL A 187 -10.16 2.08 -44.30
CA VAL A 187 -10.70 0.72 -44.51
C VAL A 187 -12.14 0.59 -44.02
N VAL A 188 -12.56 1.36 -43.00
CA VAL A 188 -13.87 1.21 -42.34
C VAL A 188 -15.03 1.29 -43.34
N ARG A 189 -15.11 2.35 -44.14
CA ARG A 189 -16.26 2.54 -45.06
C ARG A 189 -16.32 1.48 -46.18
N PRO A 190 -15.25 1.21 -46.95
CA PRO A 190 -15.24 0.12 -47.92
C PRO A 190 -15.50 -1.25 -47.28
N GLY A 191 -14.94 -1.50 -46.10
CA GLY A 191 -15.09 -2.76 -45.37
C GLY A 191 -16.53 -3.01 -44.91
N ARG A 192 -17.21 -1.99 -44.37
CA ARG A 192 -18.63 -2.07 -43.99
C ARG A 192 -19.52 -2.37 -45.18
N GLU A 193 -19.26 -1.72 -46.30
CA GLU A 193 -20.02 -1.94 -47.52
C GLU A 193 -19.83 -3.37 -48.04
N ALA A 194 -18.60 -3.87 -48.05
CA ALA A 194 -18.31 -5.25 -48.42
C ALA A 194 -18.98 -6.27 -47.46
N ILE A 195 -19.05 -5.99 -46.16
CA ILE A 195 -19.78 -6.82 -45.18
C ILE A 195 -21.28 -6.85 -45.51
N ARG A 196 -21.90 -5.69 -45.77
CA ARG A 196 -23.33 -5.59 -46.11
C ARG A 196 -23.67 -6.29 -47.41
N GLN A 197 -22.84 -6.13 -48.45
CA GLN A 197 -22.99 -6.80 -49.73
C GLN A 197 -22.91 -8.33 -49.56
N ARG A 198 -21.95 -8.81 -48.78
CA ARG A 198 -21.82 -10.23 -48.44
C ARG A 198 -23.05 -10.78 -47.70
N GLU A 199 -23.58 -10.04 -46.73
CA GLU A 199 -24.82 -10.42 -46.00
C GLU A 199 -26.03 -10.51 -46.95
N ARG A 200 -26.07 -9.70 -48.00
CA ARG A 200 -27.10 -9.72 -49.05
C ARG A 200 -26.81 -10.72 -50.17
N SER A 201 -25.71 -11.48 -50.09
CA SER A 201 -25.24 -12.37 -51.16
C SER A 201 -24.97 -11.67 -52.50
N GLU A 202 -24.58 -10.39 -52.44
CA GLU A 202 -24.15 -9.58 -53.60
C GLU A 202 -22.63 -9.73 -53.82
N PRO A 203 -22.11 -9.51 -55.05
CA PRO A 203 -20.67 -9.39 -55.28
C PRO A 203 -20.09 -8.26 -54.42
N TYR A 204 -18.99 -8.54 -53.72
CA TYR A 204 -18.35 -7.60 -52.80
C TYR A 204 -16.84 -7.53 -53.01
N ASP A 205 -16.21 -6.46 -52.54
CA ASP A 205 -14.75 -6.33 -52.52
C ASP A 205 -14.16 -7.22 -51.43
N GLU A 206 -13.60 -8.37 -51.83
CA GLU A 206 -12.99 -9.35 -50.93
C GLU A 206 -11.76 -8.79 -50.20
N VAL A 207 -11.01 -7.87 -50.81
CA VAL A 207 -9.84 -7.24 -50.18
C VAL A 207 -10.29 -6.30 -49.07
N ALA A 208 -11.31 -5.47 -49.34
CA ALA A 208 -11.90 -4.60 -48.33
C ALA A 208 -12.50 -5.39 -47.16
N PHE A 209 -13.21 -6.49 -47.46
CA PHE A 209 -13.75 -7.40 -46.44
C PHE A 209 -12.64 -7.99 -45.57
N ASN A 210 -11.62 -8.61 -46.16
CA ASN A 210 -10.55 -9.26 -45.41
C ASN A 210 -9.73 -8.27 -44.57
N ARG A 211 -9.47 -7.05 -45.09
CA ARG A 211 -8.81 -5.98 -44.33
C ARG A 211 -9.64 -5.56 -43.11
N MET A 212 -10.95 -5.41 -43.27
CA MET A 212 -11.86 -5.05 -42.19
C MET A 212 -11.87 -6.12 -41.08
N ILE A 213 -11.93 -7.40 -41.46
CA ILE A 213 -11.86 -8.51 -40.50
C ILE A 213 -10.52 -8.55 -39.78
N ALA A 214 -9.40 -8.33 -40.48
CA ALA A 214 -8.07 -8.30 -39.88
C ALA A 214 -7.94 -7.19 -38.81
N PHE A 215 -8.32 -5.96 -39.14
CA PHE A 215 -8.33 -4.86 -38.17
C PHE A 215 -9.31 -5.09 -37.02
N GLY A 216 -10.51 -5.60 -37.33
CA GLY A 216 -11.51 -5.95 -36.32
C GLY A 216 -10.99 -6.96 -35.31
N SER A 217 -10.36 -8.05 -35.77
CA SER A 217 -9.74 -9.07 -34.90
C SER A 217 -8.61 -8.48 -34.06
N ARG A 218 -7.76 -7.64 -34.66
CA ARG A 218 -6.62 -7.00 -34.00
C ARG A 218 -7.05 -6.08 -32.87
N TYR A 219 -7.98 -5.16 -33.11
CA TYR A 219 -8.45 -4.23 -32.09
C TYR A 219 -9.38 -4.89 -31.07
N LYS A 220 -10.05 -5.98 -31.44
CA LYS A 220 -10.76 -6.84 -30.48
C LYS A 220 -9.79 -7.48 -29.48
N GLN A 221 -8.67 -8.03 -29.95
CA GLN A 221 -7.62 -8.53 -29.05
C GLN A 221 -7.07 -7.42 -28.15
N LEU A 222 -6.88 -6.20 -28.67
CA LEU A 222 -6.47 -5.05 -27.86
C LEU A 222 -7.50 -4.72 -26.76
N ALA A 223 -8.79 -4.75 -27.08
CA ALA A 223 -9.88 -4.53 -26.12
C ALA A 223 -9.89 -5.61 -25.02
N GLU A 224 -9.76 -6.88 -25.41
CA GLU A 224 -9.76 -8.00 -24.47
C GLU A 224 -8.52 -7.99 -23.56
N ASN A 225 -7.35 -7.75 -24.13
CA ASN A 225 -6.07 -7.84 -23.43
C ASN A 225 -5.69 -6.58 -22.65
N GLY A 226 -6.25 -5.41 -22.98
CA GLY A 226 -5.96 -4.16 -22.28
C GLY A 226 -6.10 -4.27 -20.76
N TYR A 227 -5.12 -3.74 -20.03
CA TYR A 227 -5.07 -3.82 -18.57
C TYR A 227 -5.95 -2.76 -17.90
N PHE A 228 -5.91 -1.53 -18.40
CA PHE A 228 -6.63 -0.37 -17.86
C PHE A 228 -7.50 0.31 -18.92
N TYR A 229 -8.46 1.12 -18.46
CA TYR A 229 -9.33 1.92 -19.30
C TYR A 229 -8.74 3.34 -19.43
N ILE A 230 -8.69 3.85 -20.66
CA ILE A 230 -7.98 5.10 -21.00
C ILE A 230 -8.91 6.27 -21.29
N SER A 231 -10.18 5.99 -21.59
CA SER A 231 -11.16 7.00 -22.00
C SER A 231 -12.23 7.13 -20.94
N PRO A 232 -12.47 8.34 -20.42
CA PRO A 232 -13.67 8.61 -19.63
C PRO A 232 -14.92 8.55 -20.53
N PRO A 233 -16.12 8.49 -19.93
CA PRO A 233 -17.37 8.53 -20.67
C PRO A 233 -17.53 9.84 -21.47
N ALA A 234 -18.17 9.75 -22.63
CA ALA A 234 -18.44 10.93 -23.46
C ALA A 234 -19.42 11.89 -22.75
N PRO A 235 -19.19 13.22 -22.80
CA PRO A 235 -20.12 14.18 -22.21
C PRO A 235 -21.52 14.07 -22.83
N GLY A 236 -22.53 13.74 -22.03
CA GLY A 236 -23.94 13.74 -22.45
C GLY A 236 -24.46 12.47 -23.13
N SER A 237 -23.74 11.34 -23.08
CA SER A 237 -24.26 10.04 -23.56
C SER A 237 -25.17 9.34 -22.53
N ASP A 238 -26.20 8.62 -22.98
CA ASP A 238 -27.03 7.77 -22.09
C ASP A 238 -26.22 6.67 -21.38
N ASP A 239 -25.05 6.29 -21.94
CA ASP A 239 -24.06 5.35 -21.38
C ASP A 239 -22.96 6.08 -20.57
N SER A 240 -23.33 7.20 -19.94
CA SER A 240 -22.47 8.23 -19.31
C SER A 240 -21.56 7.76 -18.17
N ASP A 241 -21.58 6.49 -17.80
CA ASP A 241 -20.82 5.95 -16.68
C ASP A 241 -19.68 5.01 -17.10
N THR A 242 -19.60 4.61 -18.38
CA THR A 242 -18.71 3.52 -18.80
C THR A 242 -17.41 4.02 -19.41
N TRP A 243 -16.30 3.88 -18.66
CA TRP A 243 -14.95 4.06 -19.18
C TRP A 243 -14.63 3.00 -20.24
N ARG A 244 -13.79 3.37 -21.23
CA ARG A 244 -13.45 2.50 -22.36
C ARG A 244 -11.95 2.23 -22.46
N LYS A 245 -11.61 1.01 -22.90
CA LYS A 245 -10.24 0.64 -23.27
C LYS A 245 -9.91 1.12 -24.68
N SER A 246 -8.62 1.16 -25.01
CA SER A 246 -8.12 1.61 -26.30
C SER A 246 -8.72 0.82 -27.48
N GLY A 247 -8.76 -0.51 -27.39
CA GLY A 247 -9.36 -1.34 -28.44
C GLY A 247 -10.86 -1.13 -28.63
N GLU A 248 -11.60 -0.88 -27.55
CA GLU A 248 -13.04 -0.58 -27.60
C GLU A 248 -13.26 0.76 -28.32
N LEU A 249 -12.49 1.78 -27.92
CA LEU A 249 -12.54 3.12 -28.51
C LEU A 249 -12.20 3.13 -30.01
N ILE A 250 -11.23 2.30 -30.44
CA ILE A 250 -10.89 2.16 -31.85
C ILE A 250 -12.00 1.43 -32.62
N LEU A 251 -12.58 0.37 -32.03
CA LEU A 251 -13.65 -0.38 -32.69
C LEU A 251 -14.93 0.43 -32.88
N GLU A 252 -15.17 1.46 -32.06
CA GLU A 252 -16.30 2.38 -32.24
C GLU A 252 -16.25 3.15 -33.56
N THR A 253 -15.05 3.38 -34.13
CA THR A 253 -14.88 3.96 -35.47
C THR A 253 -15.62 3.17 -36.54
N VAL A 254 -15.85 1.86 -36.35
CA VAL A 254 -16.66 1.05 -37.27
C VAL A 254 -18.12 1.55 -37.33
N GLY A 255 -18.64 2.06 -36.20
CA GLY A 255 -19.98 2.63 -36.12
C GLY A 255 -20.03 4.08 -36.60
N THR A 256 -19.10 4.91 -36.12
CA THR A 256 -19.09 6.37 -36.30
C THR A 256 -18.42 6.85 -37.58
N GLU A 257 -17.59 6.03 -38.22
CA GLU A 257 -16.69 6.38 -39.33
C GLU A 257 -15.59 7.42 -38.99
N GLU A 258 -15.56 7.87 -37.73
CA GLU A 258 -14.61 8.84 -37.21
C GLU A 258 -13.79 8.24 -36.07
N ILE A 259 -12.47 8.49 -36.09
CA ILE A 259 -11.59 8.08 -34.99
C ILE A 259 -11.79 9.04 -33.82
N ASP A 260 -11.93 8.49 -32.62
CA ASP A 260 -12.05 9.30 -31.42
C ASP A 260 -10.81 10.22 -31.23
N PRO A 261 -10.98 11.53 -30.97
CA PRO A 261 -9.86 12.45 -30.80
C PRO A 261 -8.89 12.04 -29.67
N LEU A 262 -9.38 11.39 -28.61
CA LEU A 262 -8.55 10.97 -27.48
C LEU A 262 -7.60 9.84 -27.87
N ILE A 263 -8.03 8.85 -28.66
CA ILE A 263 -7.10 7.80 -29.12
C ILE A 263 -6.03 8.38 -30.03
N MET A 264 -6.34 9.40 -30.84
CA MET A 264 -5.35 10.11 -31.64
C MET A 264 -4.32 10.85 -30.77
N ARG A 265 -4.71 11.38 -29.60
CA ARG A 265 -3.75 11.95 -28.63
C ARG A 265 -2.80 10.90 -28.07
N TYR A 266 -3.32 9.72 -27.71
CA TYR A 266 -2.48 8.59 -27.28
C TYR A 266 -1.55 8.11 -28.40
N ALA A 267 -2.04 8.04 -29.65
CA ALA A 267 -1.24 7.68 -30.82
C ALA A 267 -0.10 8.68 -31.08
N ALA A 268 -0.36 9.98 -30.90
CA ALA A 268 0.66 11.02 -31.01
C ALA A 268 1.76 10.86 -29.94
N VAL A 269 1.38 10.53 -28.69
CA VAL A 269 2.35 10.21 -27.62
C VAL A 269 3.19 8.98 -28.00
N ALA A 270 2.56 7.91 -28.48
CA ALA A 270 3.25 6.70 -28.92
C ALA A 270 4.24 6.98 -30.06
N SER A 271 3.82 7.74 -31.06
CA SER A 271 4.62 8.05 -32.26
C SER A 271 5.84 8.90 -31.90
N ALA A 272 5.68 9.83 -30.94
CA ALA A 272 6.74 10.71 -30.45
C ALA A 272 7.64 10.07 -29.37
N CYS A 273 7.28 8.89 -28.85
CA CYS A 273 8.06 8.15 -27.85
C CYS A 273 9.30 7.51 -28.48
N ARG A 274 10.22 8.33 -28.98
CA ARG A 274 11.49 7.93 -29.58
C ARG A 274 12.63 8.63 -28.84
N PRO A 275 13.80 7.98 -28.65
CA PRO A 275 14.93 8.59 -27.95
C PRO A 275 15.38 9.95 -28.52
N SER A 276 15.11 10.22 -29.80
CA SER A 276 15.48 11.45 -30.49
C SER A 276 14.44 12.58 -30.42
N ASP A 277 13.22 12.35 -29.94
CA ASP A 277 12.11 13.32 -29.99
C ASP A 277 11.46 13.62 -28.62
N GLY A 278 12.29 13.97 -27.63
CA GLY A 278 11.81 14.35 -26.29
C GLY A 278 10.85 15.55 -26.31
N GLN A 279 11.06 16.53 -27.19
CA GLN A 279 10.18 17.71 -27.28
C GLN A 279 8.81 17.37 -27.86
N GLY A 280 8.76 16.55 -28.93
CA GLY A 280 7.50 16.07 -29.51
C GLY A 280 6.70 15.27 -28.48
N PHE A 281 7.35 14.36 -27.75
CA PHE A 281 6.71 13.58 -26.70
C PHE A 281 6.09 14.48 -25.62
N ASN A 282 6.86 15.44 -25.10
CA ASN A 282 6.39 16.34 -24.03
C ASN A 282 5.21 17.20 -24.49
N ARG A 283 5.21 17.64 -25.76
CA ARG A 283 4.08 18.36 -26.36
C ARG A 283 2.85 17.47 -26.47
N ALA A 284 2.99 16.26 -27.01
CA ALA A 284 1.90 15.30 -27.16
C ALA A 284 1.28 14.93 -25.80
N VAL A 285 2.09 14.73 -24.77
CA VAL A 285 1.63 14.48 -23.39
C VAL A 285 0.86 15.68 -22.84
N THR A 286 1.34 16.90 -23.07
CA THR A 286 0.66 18.13 -22.61
C THR A 286 -0.72 18.25 -23.26
N GLU A 287 -0.83 17.97 -24.56
CA GLU A 287 -2.11 18.01 -25.29
C GLU A 287 -3.08 16.91 -24.86
N LEU A 288 -2.58 15.69 -24.60
CA LEU A 288 -3.38 14.60 -24.03
C LEU A 288 -3.94 15.01 -22.66
N GLN A 289 -3.11 15.58 -21.80
CA GLN A 289 -3.50 15.99 -20.45
C GLN A 289 -4.46 17.18 -20.46
N ALA A 290 -4.30 18.12 -21.38
CA ALA A 290 -5.26 19.21 -21.57
C ALA A 290 -6.64 18.64 -21.93
N THR A 291 -6.69 17.72 -22.91
CA THR A 291 -7.93 17.05 -23.33
C THR A 291 -8.62 16.32 -22.17
N LEU A 292 -7.88 15.57 -21.35
CA LEU A 292 -8.42 14.87 -20.18
C LEU A 292 -8.82 15.83 -19.06
N SER A 293 -8.09 16.93 -18.87
CA SER A 293 -8.41 17.93 -17.85
C SER A 293 -9.70 18.68 -18.17
N ASP A 294 -10.01 18.87 -19.46
CA ASP A 294 -11.27 19.46 -19.91
C ASP A 294 -12.45 18.51 -19.69
N GLN A 295 -12.27 17.21 -19.92
CA GLN A 295 -13.32 16.20 -19.74
C GLN A 295 -13.56 15.82 -18.26
N ILE A 296 -12.49 15.62 -17.49
CA ILE A 296 -12.53 15.14 -16.10
C ILE A 296 -11.60 15.98 -15.18
N PRO A 297 -11.91 17.27 -14.93
CA PRO A 297 -11.01 18.21 -14.26
C PRO A 297 -10.66 17.80 -12.82
N THR A 298 -11.65 17.30 -12.06
CA THR A 298 -11.45 16.88 -10.66
C THR A 298 -10.53 15.67 -10.57
N GLU A 299 -10.75 14.67 -11.41
CA GLU A 299 -10.01 13.41 -11.37
C GLU A 299 -8.60 13.56 -11.95
N SER A 300 -8.44 14.38 -13.00
CA SER A 300 -7.12 14.78 -13.50
C SER A 300 -6.27 15.49 -12.43
N ARG A 301 -6.89 16.38 -11.64
CA ARG A 301 -6.20 17.04 -10.52
C ARG A 301 -5.81 16.06 -9.42
N LYS A 302 -6.71 15.16 -9.02
CA LYS A 302 -6.41 14.12 -8.01
C LYS A 302 -5.29 13.20 -8.48
N ALA A 303 -5.30 12.79 -9.75
CA ALA A 303 -4.25 11.95 -10.33
C ALA A 303 -2.88 12.62 -10.26
N ALA A 304 -2.77 13.89 -10.68
CA ALA A 304 -1.52 14.66 -10.58
C ALA A 304 -1.04 14.82 -9.12
N GLN A 305 -1.97 15.04 -8.19
CA GLN A 305 -1.67 15.14 -6.76
C GLN A 305 -1.21 13.79 -6.17
N GLU A 306 -1.77 12.66 -6.62
CA GLU A 306 -1.35 11.31 -6.21
C GLU A 306 0.07 11.02 -6.68
N VAL A 307 0.44 11.42 -7.91
CA VAL A 307 1.84 11.33 -8.39
C VAL A 307 2.80 12.11 -7.49
N PHE A 308 2.42 13.34 -7.11
CA PHE A 308 3.17 14.14 -6.16
C PHE A 308 3.30 13.43 -4.81
N PHE A 309 2.20 12.88 -4.27
CA PHE A 309 2.19 12.16 -3.02
C PHE A 309 3.09 10.92 -3.02
N ASN A 310 3.04 10.13 -4.09
CA ASN A 310 3.87 8.94 -4.28
C ASN A 310 5.37 9.29 -4.24
N HIS A 311 5.77 10.35 -4.93
CA HIS A 311 7.15 10.85 -4.90
C HIS A 311 7.52 11.47 -3.54
N PHE A 312 6.63 12.29 -2.99
CA PHE A 312 6.83 12.94 -1.70
C PHE A 312 6.90 11.93 -0.55
N SER A 313 6.35 10.72 -0.68
CA SER A 313 6.56 9.60 0.24
C SER A 313 6.48 9.98 1.74
N PRO A 314 5.38 10.61 2.19
CA PRO A 314 5.30 11.22 3.53
C PRO A 314 5.53 10.21 4.66
N PHE A 315 4.99 8.99 4.52
CA PHE A 315 5.14 7.94 5.53
C PHE A 315 6.60 7.46 5.67
N TYR A 316 7.35 7.38 4.58
CA TYR A 316 8.79 7.06 4.66
C TYR A 316 9.56 8.16 5.40
N LYS A 317 9.24 9.43 5.14
CA LYS A 317 9.86 10.56 5.85
C LYS A 317 9.47 10.57 7.34
N SER A 318 8.21 10.29 7.67
CA SER A 318 7.78 10.09 9.06
C SER A 318 8.54 8.96 9.74
N MET A 319 8.76 7.83 9.05
CA MET A 319 9.55 6.71 9.55
C MET A 319 10.98 7.13 9.91
N VAL A 320 11.67 7.84 9.00
CA VAL A 320 13.02 8.39 9.26
C VAL A 320 13.02 9.31 10.47
N LEU A 321 12.06 10.25 10.55
CA LEU A 321 11.95 11.16 11.68
C LEU A 321 11.67 10.43 12.99
N TYR A 322 10.82 9.39 13.00
CA TYR A 322 10.57 8.59 14.21
C TYR A 322 11.83 7.89 14.70
N VAL A 323 12.68 7.35 13.82
CA VAL A 323 13.98 6.79 14.22
C VAL A 323 14.84 7.86 14.89
N VAL A 324 14.94 9.05 14.30
CA VAL A 324 15.71 10.17 14.88
C VAL A 324 15.14 10.60 16.24
N VAL A 325 13.80 10.72 16.36
CA VAL A 325 13.12 11.05 17.62
C VAL A 325 13.41 9.99 18.69
N PHE A 326 13.33 8.71 18.34
CA PHE A 326 13.64 7.61 19.25
C PHE A 326 15.08 7.71 19.78
N LEU A 327 16.05 7.89 18.89
CA LEU A 327 17.47 8.02 19.26
C LEU A 327 17.72 9.24 20.16
N LEU A 328 17.15 10.40 19.82
CA LEU A 328 17.28 11.62 20.63
C LEU A 328 16.63 11.49 22.01
N ALA A 329 15.45 10.86 22.08
CA ALA A 329 14.74 10.66 23.32
C ALA A 329 15.49 9.66 24.23
N CYS A 330 16.02 8.56 23.69
CA CYS A 330 16.91 7.64 24.41
C CYS A 330 18.21 8.33 24.88
N ALA A 331 18.86 9.13 24.01
CA ALA A 331 20.06 9.88 24.36
C ALA A 331 19.81 10.92 25.46
N SER A 332 18.60 11.51 25.52
CA SER A 332 18.21 12.45 26.57
C SER A 332 18.21 11.83 27.98
N TRP A 333 18.11 10.50 28.09
CA TRP A 333 18.21 9.79 29.36
C TRP A 333 19.67 9.52 29.78
N LEU A 334 20.60 9.40 28.82
CA LEU A 334 22.02 9.17 29.09
C LEU A 334 22.77 10.47 29.37
N ALA A 335 22.40 11.55 28.67
CA ALA A 335 22.96 12.88 28.84
C ALA A 335 21.84 13.87 29.21
N PRO A 336 21.47 13.96 30.51
CA PRO A 336 20.34 14.75 30.96
C PRO A 336 20.53 16.23 30.63
N GLY A 337 19.82 16.69 29.61
CA GLY A 337 19.83 18.07 29.14
C GLY A 337 18.49 18.41 28.49
N LYS A 338 17.92 19.57 28.85
CA LYS A 338 16.61 20.01 28.33
C LYS A 338 16.58 20.20 26.80
N GLY A 339 17.74 20.27 26.13
CA GLY A 339 17.86 20.43 24.69
C GLY A 339 17.43 19.18 23.89
N LEU A 340 17.94 17.99 24.25
CA LEU A 340 17.67 16.76 23.50
C LEU A 340 16.19 16.37 23.54
N GLY A 341 15.59 16.36 24.73
CA GLY A 341 14.16 16.05 24.89
C GLY A 341 13.25 17.04 24.15
N ARG A 342 13.57 18.36 24.18
CA ARG A 342 12.83 19.37 23.38
C ARG A 342 12.99 19.16 21.88
N THR A 343 14.19 18.76 21.43
CA THR A 343 14.45 18.47 20.02
C THR A 343 13.63 17.25 19.57
N ALA A 344 13.62 16.19 20.38
CA ALA A 344 12.78 15.01 20.12
C ALA A 344 11.29 15.37 20.05
N LEU A 345 10.79 16.24 20.94
CA LEU A 345 9.40 16.71 20.91
C LEU A 345 9.07 17.49 19.62
N TYR A 346 9.93 18.42 19.21
CA TYR A 346 9.70 19.22 17.98
C TYR A 346 9.75 18.35 16.72
N LEU A 347 10.72 17.44 16.62
CA LEU A 347 10.78 16.49 15.51
C LEU A 347 9.63 15.49 15.54
N GLY A 348 9.18 15.07 16.73
CA GLY A 348 8.00 14.23 16.91
C GLY A 348 6.72 14.92 16.42
N GLY A 349 6.59 16.23 16.70
CA GLY A 349 5.51 17.06 16.17
C GLY A 349 5.56 17.17 14.64
N LEU A 350 6.74 17.37 14.05
CA LEU A 350 6.92 17.37 12.58
C LEU A 350 6.56 16.01 11.96
N ALA A 351 7.02 14.92 12.57
CA ALA A 351 6.72 13.56 12.11
C ALA A 351 5.22 13.25 12.17
N LEU A 352 4.55 13.67 13.26
CA LEU A 352 3.09 13.56 13.39
C LEU A 352 2.36 14.43 12.37
N ALA A 353 2.82 15.65 12.10
CA ALA A 353 2.22 16.51 11.07
C ALA A 353 2.32 15.87 9.67
N LEU A 354 3.47 15.29 9.33
CA LEU A 354 3.65 14.55 8.07
C LEU A 354 2.79 13.28 8.00
N HIS A 355 2.72 12.53 9.10
CA HIS A 355 1.89 11.33 9.18
C HIS A 355 0.41 11.69 9.01
N THR A 356 -0.04 12.76 9.67
CA THR A 356 -1.42 13.28 9.58
C THR A 356 -1.72 13.79 8.18
N GLY A 357 -0.84 14.59 7.59
CA GLY A 357 -0.98 15.05 6.20
C GLY A 357 -1.03 13.88 5.21
N GLY A 358 -0.24 12.83 5.48
CA GLY A 358 -0.28 11.57 4.74
C GLY A 358 -1.66 10.91 4.78
N LEU A 359 -2.23 10.75 5.97
CA LEU A 359 -3.57 10.19 6.19
C LEU A 359 -4.67 11.04 5.55
N LEU A 360 -4.66 12.36 5.76
CA LEU A 360 -5.66 13.27 5.21
C LEU A 360 -5.64 13.29 3.68
N PHE A 361 -4.44 13.25 3.08
CA PHE A 361 -4.32 13.16 1.63
C PHE A 361 -4.97 11.89 1.08
N ARG A 362 -4.72 10.75 1.73
CA ARG A 362 -5.36 9.49 1.35
C ARG A 362 -6.88 9.56 1.46
N MET A 363 -7.41 10.14 2.54
CA MET A 363 -8.85 10.33 2.71
C MET A 363 -9.44 11.20 1.60
N TYR A 364 -8.71 12.24 1.17
CA TYR A 364 -9.11 13.11 0.06
C TYR A 364 -9.14 12.36 -1.29
N VAL A 365 -8.11 11.56 -1.60
CA VAL A 365 -8.04 10.79 -2.85
C VAL A 365 -9.07 9.65 -2.88
N GLU A 366 -9.19 8.89 -1.79
CA GLU A 366 -10.13 7.77 -1.67
C GLU A 366 -11.58 8.23 -1.50
N GLY A 367 -11.81 9.50 -1.11
CA GLY A 367 -13.14 10.04 -0.81
C GLY A 367 -13.79 9.40 0.42
N ARG A 368 -12.99 8.82 1.32
CA ARG A 368 -13.45 7.95 2.42
C ARG A 368 -12.75 8.28 3.74
N PRO A 369 -13.38 7.96 4.90
CA PRO A 369 -12.74 7.99 6.21
C PRO A 369 -11.47 7.13 6.27
N PRO A 370 -10.58 7.35 7.25
CA PRO A 370 -9.35 6.57 7.34
C PRO A 370 -9.66 5.12 7.69
N VAL A 371 -8.80 4.20 7.23
CA VAL A 371 -8.89 2.75 7.45
C VAL A 371 -9.87 2.02 6.52
N THR A 372 -9.39 1.76 5.31
CA THR A 372 -10.08 1.02 4.24
C THR A 372 -9.59 -0.41 4.06
N ASN A 373 -8.35 -0.70 4.48
CA ASN A 373 -7.70 -2.00 4.37
C ASN A 373 -6.63 -2.20 5.47
N LEU A 374 -5.93 -3.34 5.47
CA LEU A 374 -4.91 -3.65 6.47
C LEU A 374 -3.76 -2.63 6.45
N TYR A 375 -3.32 -2.18 5.27
CA TYR A 375 -2.30 -1.16 5.13
C TYR A 375 -2.70 0.15 5.82
N SER A 376 -3.87 0.70 5.48
CA SER A 376 -4.33 1.97 6.04
C SER A 376 -4.71 1.85 7.52
N SER A 377 -5.14 0.67 7.98
CA SER A 377 -5.30 0.38 9.41
C SER A 377 -3.96 0.48 10.17
N ALA A 378 -2.87 -0.03 9.60
CA ALA A 378 -1.56 0.01 10.26
C ALA A 378 -1.02 1.43 10.37
N VAL A 379 -1.16 2.21 9.31
CA VAL A 379 -0.87 3.65 9.31
C VAL A 379 -1.68 4.36 10.41
N PHE A 380 -2.99 4.13 10.47
CA PHE A 380 -3.87 4.80 11.44
C PHE A 380 -3.59 4.42 12.89
N VAL A 381 -3.39 3.12 13.18
CA VAL A 381 -3.06 2.65 14.54
C VAL A 381 -1.75 3.28 15.03
N GLY A 382 -0.75 3.36 14.15
CA GLY A 382 0.49 4.07 14.42
C GLY A 382 0.30 5.54 14.74
N TRP A 383 -0.47 6.24 13.90
CA TRP A 383 -0.82 7.64 14.08
C TRP A 383 -1.51 7.89 15.44
N GLY A 384 -2.49 7.04 15.80
CA GLY A 384 -3.20 7.13 17.08
C GLY A 384 -2.27 6.92 18.28
N SER A 385 -1.38 5.93 18.23
CA SER A 385 -0.40 5.68 19.29
C SER A 385 0.62 6.83 19.42
N VAL A 386 1.06 7.42 18.30
CA VAL A 386 1.96 8.59 18.31
C VAL A 386 1.27 9.79 18.93
N LEU A 387 0.03 10.08 18.52
CA LEU A 387 -0.74 11.21 19.04
C LEU A 387 -0.93 11.10 20.56
N LEU A 388 -1.34 9.92 21.04
CA LEU A 388 -1.51 9.68 22.47
C LEU A 388 -0.16 9.69 23.21
N GLY A 389 0.90 9.14 22.63
CA GLY A 389 2.24 9.15 23.23
C GLY A 389 2.84 10.56 23.37
N LEU A 390 2.68 11.41 22.35
CA LEU A 390 3.09 12.82 22.41
C LEU A 390 2.21 13.65 23.37
N PHE A 391 0.92 13.33 23.48
CA PHE A 391 0.04 13.91 24.49
C PHE A 391 0.53 13.58 25.91
N LEU A 392 0.90 12.33 26.17
CA LEU A 392 1.49 11.92 27.45
C LEU A 392 2.84 12.60 27.70
N GLU A 393 3.67 12.75 26.68
CA GLU A 393 4.92 13.52 26.81
C GLU A 393 4.66 14.97 27.23
N ARG A 394 3.64 15.61 26.66
CA ARG A 394 3.27 16.99 27.03
C ARG A 394 2.85 17.10 28.50
N LEU A 395 2.17 16.08 29.02
CA LEU A 395 1.67 16.04 30.40
C LEU A 395 2.77 15.71 31.41
N PHE A 396 3.56 14.66 31.16
CA PHE A 396 4.52 14.12 32.14
C PHE A 396 5.98 14.53 31.90
N ARG A 397 6.35 14.99 30.71
CA ARG A 397 7.63 15.62 30.36
C ARG A 397 8.89 14.84 30.77
N ASN A 398 8.85 13.52 30.63
CA ASN A 398 9.92 12.61 31.07
C ASN A 398 10.63 11.89 29.91
N GLY A 399 10.34 12.24 28.65
CA GLY A 399 10.88 11.62 27.44
C GLY A 399 10.28 10.25 27.10
N ILE A 400 9.53 9.63 28.03
CA ILE A 400 8.96 8.29 27.83
C ILE A 400 7.88 8.31 26.76
N GLY A 401 7.04 9.34 26.75
CA GLY A 401 6.00 9.49 25.73
C GLY A 401 6.59 9.67 24.34
N SER A 402 7.72 10.39 24.22
CA SER A 402 8.44 10.53 22.94
C SER A 402 9.04 9.20 22.47
N VAL A 403 9.66 8.42 23.36
CA VAL A 403 10.23 7.11 23.01
C VAL A 403 9.15 6.15 22.54
N THR A 404 8.04 6.03 23.27
CA THR A 404 6.97 5.09 22.91
C THR A 404 6.20 5.55 21.67
N ALA A 405 5.95 6.85 21.50
CA ALA A 405 5.37 7.39 20.27
C ALA A 405 6.25 7.08 19.06
N ALA A 406 7.56 7.35 19.14
CA ALA A 406 8.48 7.08 18.05
C ALA A 406 8.61 5.59 17.74
N ALA A 407 8.71 4.73 18.76
CA ALA A 407 8.82 3.28 18.57
C ALA A 407 7.54 2.69 17.93
N THR A 408 6.35 3.07 18.43
CA THR A 408 5.07 2.61 17.89
C THR A 408 4.82 3.14 16.48
N GLY A 409 5.06 4.43 16.24
CA GLY A 409 4.92 5.06 14.93
C GLY A 409 5.86 4.47 13.89
N PHE A 410 7.12 4.19 14.26
CA PHE A 410 8.06 3.51 13.38
C PHE A 410 7.62 2.07 13.08
N ALA A 411 7.31 1.28 14.11
CA ALA A 411 6.97 -0.14 13.95
C ALA A 411 5.71 -0.35 13.08
N THR A 412 4.69 0.47 13.27
CA THR A 412 3.44 0.40 12.49
C THR A 412 3.62 0.85 11.04
N LEU A 413 4.40 1.90 10.79
CA LEU A 413 4.75 2.30 9.42
C LEU A 413 5.65 1.27 8.73
N LEU A 414 6.49 0.56 9.48
CA LEU A 414 7.28 -0.55 8.95
C LEU A 414 6.39 -1.73 8.56
N ILE A 415 5.37 -2.04 9.36
CA ILE A 415 4.35 -3.04 9.00
C ILE A 415 3.61 -2.59 7.74
N ALA A 416 3.14 -1.35 7.69
CA ALA A 416 2.46 -0.80 6.51
C ALA A 416 3.36 -0.89 5.25
N HIS A 417 4.66 -0.59 5.38
CA HIS A 417 5.60 -0.73 4.26
C HIS A 417 5.66 -2.17 3.71
N HIS A 418 5.69 -3.18 4.57
CA HIS A 418 5.67 -4.58 4.11
C HIS A 418 4.32 -4.99 3.52
N LEU A 419 3.21 -4.45 4.03
CA LEU A 419 1.87 -4.65 3.47
C LEU A 419 1.70 -3.96 2.10
N SER A 420 2.47 -2.92 1.79
CA SER A 420 2.45 -2.28 0.47
C SER A 420 3.08 -3.14 -0.64
N GLY A 421 3.75 -4.24 -0.28
CA GLY A 421 4.34 -5.18 -1.24
C GLY A 421 3.31 -5.86 -2.15
N ASP A 422 2.04 -5.91 -1.74
CA ASP A 422 0.98 -6.61 -2.47
C ASP A 422 0.38 -5.80 -3.64
N GLY A 423 0.83 -4.56 -3.87
CA GLY A 423 0.42 -3.75 -5.02
C GLY A 423 -0.10 -2.36 -4.64
N ASP A 424 -1.29 -2.01 -5.14
CA ASP A 424 -1.91 -0.71 -4.86
C ASP A 424 -2.38 -0.67 -3.39
N THR A 425 -2.07 0.41 -2.69
CA THR A 425 -2.48 0.55 -1.27
C THR A 425 -3.82 1.25 -1.13
N MET A 426 -4.32 1.90 -2.19
CA MET A 426 -5.59 2.64 -2.25
C MET A 426 -6.62 1.86 -3.09
N GLU A 427 -6.80 0.58 -2.80
CA GLU A 427 -7.75 -0.27 -3.51
C GLU A 427 -9.20 0.10 -3.20
N MET A 428 -10.10 -0.21 -4.14
CA MET A 428 -11.54 -0.11 -3.88
C MET A 428 -11.95 -1.14 -2.84
N MET A 429 -12.75 -0.70 -1.87
CA MET A 429 -13.33 -1.59 -0.87
C MET A 429 -14.35 -2.52 -1.52
N ARG A 430 -14.55 -3.72 -0.96
CA ARG A 430 -15.62 -4.61 -1.43
C ARG A 430 -16.97 -3.91 -1.24
N ALA A 431 -17.89 -4.06 -2.20
CA ALA A 431 -19.17 -3.33 -2.23
C ALA A 431 -19.99 -3.40 -0.92
N VAL A 432 -19.95 -4.51 -0.19
CA VAL A 432 -20.64 -4.64 1.12
C VAL A 432 -20.02 -3.73 2.19
N LEU A 433 -18.71 -3.51 2.12
CA LEU A 433 -17.95 -2.60 2.97
C LEU A 433 -18.02 -1.15 2.46
N ASP A 434 -18.74 -0.90 1.36
CA ASP A 434 -19.03 0.43 0.84
C ASP A 434 -20.22 1.09 1.56
N SER A 435 -20.77 0.43 2.59
CA SER A 435 -21.92 0.92 3.35
C SER A 435 -21.55 1.82 4.53
N ASN A 436 -22.13 3.04 4.50
CA ASN A 436 -22.62 3.92 5.57
C ASN A 436 -21.88 4.14 6.90
N PHE A 437 -22.09 5.37 7.41
CA PHE A 437 -21.73 5.96 8.71
C PHE A 437 -21.32 4.99 9.84
N TRP A 438 -22.06 3.91 10.05
CA TRP A 438 -21.77 2.91 11.08
C TRP A 438 -20.44 2.18 10.89
N LEU A 439 -20.12 1.71 9.68
CA LEU A 439 -18.84 1.02 9.44
C LEU A 439 -17.67 1.96 9.67
N ALA A 440 -17.74 3.16 9.09
CA ALA A 440 -16.71 4.17 9.25
C ALA A 440 -16.48 4.52 10.73
N THR A 441 -17.56 4.76 11.48
CA THR A 441 -17.47 5.08 12.91
C THR A 441 -16.94 3.89 13.70
N HIS A 442 -17.43 2.68 13.45
CA HIS A 442 -16.97 1.45 14.08
C HIS A 442 -15.46 1.27 13.92
N VAL A 443 -14.98 1.25 12.67
CA VAL A 443 -13.58 0.94 12.34
C VAL A 443 -12.63 2.00 12.91
N VAL A 444 -13.00 3.28 12.85
CA VAL A 444 -12.19 4.37 13.42
C VAL A 444 -12.13 4.24 14.96
N VAL A 445 -13.27 4.03 15.62
CA VAL A 445 -13.36 3.94 17.09
C VAL A 445 -12.60 2.72 17.60
N ILE A 446 -12.76 1.55 16.97
CA ILE A 446 -12.06 0.33 17.39
C ILE A 446 -10.54 0.43 17.14
N ALA A 447 -10.11 1.06 16.04
CA ALA A 447 -8.69 1.29 15.76
C ALA A 447 -8.03 2.27 16.75
N ILE A 448 -8.77 3.25 17.27
CA ILE A 448 -8.31 4.09 18.40
C ILE A 448 -8.09 3.21 19.66
N GLY A 449 -9.00 2.27 19.93
CA GLY A 449 -8.85 1.29 21.01
C GLY A 449 -7.60 0.40 20.85
N TYR A 450 -7.32 -0.05 19.63
CA TYR A 450 -6.09 -0.81 19.32
C TYR A 450 -4.83 0.05 19.54
N SER A 451 -4.84 1.29 19.07
CA SER A 451 -3.75 2.26 19.26
C SER A 451 -3.40 2.45 20.74
N ALA A 452 -4.43 2.55 21.59
CA ALA A 452 -4.28 2.68 23.02
C ALA A 452 -3.75 1.40 23.67
N THR A 453 -4.28 0.23 23.29
CA THR A 453 -3.81 -1.06 23.82
C THR A 453 -2.33 -1.28 23.50
N PHE A 454 -1.93 -1.06 22.24
CA PHE A 454 -0.53 -1.14 21.84
C PHE A 454 0.35 -0.18 22.64
N LEU A 455 -0.05 1.09 22.77
CA LEU A 455 0.73 2.08 23.52
C LEU A 455 0.89 1.68 24.99
N ALA A 456 -0.15 1.14 25.63
CA ALA A 456 -0.09 0.64 27.02
C ALA A 456 0.94 -0.49 27.16
N GLY A 457 0.93 -1.47 26.25
CA GLY A 457 1.91 -2.54 26.25
C GLY A 457 3.33 -2.05 25.99
N PHE A 458 3.55 -1.11 25.05
CA PHE A 458 4.88 -0.53 24.81
C PHE A 458 5.42 0.26 26.02
N LEU A 459 4.57 1.02 26.71
CA LEU A 459 4.95 1.68 27.97
C LEU A 459 5.31 0.66 29.06
N ALA A 460 4.58 -0.45 29.13
CA ALA A 460 4.87 -1.55 30.04
C ALA A 460 6.19 -2.26 29.70
N ILE A 461 6.53 -2.42 28.42
CA ILE A 461 7.84 -2.92 27.97
C ILE A 461 8.95 -1.99 28.48
N VAL A 462 8.80 -0.67 28.33
CA VAL A 462 9.78 0.31 28.86
C VAL A 462 9.95 0.15 30.37
N PHE A 463 8.86 -0.04 31.12
CA PHE A 463 8.91 -0.30 32.56
C PHE A 463 9.76 -1.54 32.89
N ILE A 464 9.47 -2.68 32.26
CA ILE A 464 10.14 -3.96 32.56
C ILE A 464 11.61 -3.90 32.16
N ILE A 465 11.92 -3.43 30.95
CA ILE A 465 13.31 -3.35 30.47
C ILE A 465 14.13 -2.42 31.37
N ARG A 466 13.61 -1.24 31.73
CA ARG A 466 14.33 -0.33 32.63
C ARG A 466 14.51 -0.89 34.03
N GLY A 467 13.58 -1.71 34.51
CA GLY A 467 13.65 -2.33 35.83
C GLY A 467 14.61 -3.52 35.92
N VAL A 468 14.62 -4.37 34.90
CA VAL A 468 15.44 -5.60 34.87
C VAL A 468 16.86 -5.33 34.40
N VAL A 469 17.04 -4.55 33.34
CA VAL A 469 18.34 -4.36 32.66
C VAL A 469 19.14 -3.19 33.25
N SER A 470 18.45 -2.18 33.76
CA SER A 470 19.03 -0.89 34.18
C SER A 470 18.75 -0.55 35.65
N ARG A 471 19.48 0.43 36.18
CA ARG A 471 19.20 1.05 37.50
C ARG A 471 18.40 2.35 37.38
N THR A 472 18.01 2.73 36.15
CA THR A 472 17.38 4.02 35.83
C THR A 472 15.90 4.10 36.18
N LEU A 473 15.26 2.98 36.57
CA LEU A 473 13.87 3.01 37.03
C LEU A 473 13.83 3.35 38.52
N ASP A 474 13.42 4.56 38.85
CA ASP A 474 13.18 5.01 40.23
C ASP A 474 11.68 4.95 40.59
N LYS A 475 11.34 5.21 41.86
CA LYS A 475 9.96 5.11 42.36
C LYS A 475 9.03 6.12 41.66
N ALA A 476 9.51 7.33 41.40
CA ALA A 476 8.74 8.38 40.73
C ALA A 476 8.39 7.97 39.29
N THR A 477 9.40 7.55 38.50
CA THR A 477 9.19 7.09 37.13
C THR A 477 8.29 5.86 37.08
N ALA A 478 8.47 4.91 38.01
CA ALA A 478 7.62 3.72 38.12
C ALA A 478 6.15 4.08 38.40
N GLN A 479 5.90 5.06 39.28
CA GLN A 479 4.56 5.54 39.57
C GLN A 479 3.93 6.27 38.39
N THR A 480 4.69 7.10 37.68
CA THR A 480 4.25 7.77 36.46
C THR A 480 3.87 6.78 35.37
N LEU A 481 4.74 5.79 35.09
CA LEU A 481 4.44 4.72 34.13
C LEU A 481 3.19 3.93 34.52
N ASN A 482 3.03 3.62 35.81
CA ASN A 482 1.83 2.96 36.31
C ASN A 482 0.55 3.80 36.08
N GLN A 483 0.60 5.11 36.32
CA GLN A 483 -0.52 6.01 36.05
C GLN A 483 -0.85 6.11 34.56
N MET A 484 0.17 6.25 33.72
CA MET A 484 0.02 6.28 32.25
C MET A 484 -0.64 5.00 31.75
N VAL A 485 -0.08 3.83 32.06
CA VAL A 485 -0.59 2.53 31.60
C VAL A 485 -2.02 2.32 32.09
N TYR A 486 -2.31 2.59 33.37
CA TYR A 486 -3.67 2.47 33.89
C TYR A 486 -4.68 3.35 33.14
N GLY A 487 -4.36 4.64 32.96
CA GLY A 487 -5.26 5.56 32.24
C GLY A 487 -5.47 5.18 30.78
N ILE A 488 -4.43 4.71 30.09
CA ILE A 488 -4.52 4.26 28.70
C ILE A 488 -5.33 2.97 28.60
N VAL A 489 -5.22 2.04 29.56
CA VAL A 489 -6.06 0.82 29.57
C VAL A 489 -7.54 1.19 29.77
N CYS A 490 -7.87 2.17 30.62
CA CYS A 490 -9.24 2.68 30.71
C CYS A 490 -9.74 3.25 29.37
N PHE A 491 -8.89 4.03 28.70
CA PHE A 491 -9.19 4.58 27.38
C PHE A 491 -9.35 3.47 26.33
N ALA A 492 -8.46 2.47 26.32
CA ALA A 492 -8.52 1.31 25.45
C ALA A 492 -9.80 0.51 25.65
N LEU A 493 -10.23 0.29 26.90
CA LEU A 493 -11.49 -0.39 27.22
C LEU A 493 -12.69 0.39 26.65
N LEU A 494 -12.75 1.70 26.88
CA LEU A 494 -13.86 2.53 26.38
C LEU A 494 -14.00 2.43 24.86
N PHE A 495 -12.91 2.67 24.12
CA PHE A 495 -12.94 2.69 22.66
C PHE A 495 -13.09 1.29 22.06
N SER A 496 -12.47 0.25 22.64
CA SER A 496 -12.68 -1.12 22.17
C SER A 496 -14.11 -1.61 22.44
N PHE A 497 -14.71 -1.27 23.58
CA PHE A 497 -16.09 -1.63 23.90
C PHE A 497 -17.09 -0.92 22.98
N VAL A 498 -17.02 0.41 22.91
CA VAL A 498 -17.91 1.20 22.04
C VAL A 498 -17.71 0.79 20.58
N GLY A 499 -16.47 0.63 20.15
CA GLY A 499 -16.14 0.11 18.82
C GLY A 499 -16.83 -1.23 18.56
N THR A 500 -16.66 -2.21 19.45
CA THR A 500 -17.28 -3.55 19.28
C THR A 500 -18.81 -3.48 19.18
N VAL A 501 -19.47 -2.66 20.01
CA VAL A 501 -20.93 -2.46 19.95
C VAL A 501 -21.36 -1.83 18.61
N LEU A 502 -20.65 -0.79 18.16
CA LEU A 502 -20.92 -0.17 16.86
C LEU A 502 -20.74 -1.15 15.69
N GLY A 503 -19.79 -2.08 15.82
CA GLY A 503 -19.59 -3.16 14.85
C GLY A 503 -20.78 -4.10 14.77
N GLY A 504 -21.35 -4.45 15.93
CA GLY A 504 -22.58 -5.26 15.98
C GLY A 504 -23.78 -4.55 15.35
N ILE A 505 -23.93 -3.24 15.55
CA ILE A 505 -24.99 -2.44 14.89
C ILE A 505 -24.83 -2.48 13.37
N TRP A 506 -23.61 -2.28 12.88
CA TRP A 506 -23.32 -2.38 11.44
C TRP A 506 -23.57 -3.79 10.89
N ALA A 507 -23.18 -4.83 11.63
CA ALA A 507 -23.41 -6.22 11.25
C ALA A 507 -24.90 -6.56 11.17
N ASP A 508 -25.72 -6.04 12.09
CA ASP A 508 -27.17 -6.20 12.06
C ASP A 508 -27.76 -5.56 10.79
N GLN A 509 -27.35 -4.34 10.48
CA GLN A 509 -27.80 -3.65 9.26
C GLN A 509 -27.36 -4.34 7.97
N SER A 510 -26.14 -4.89 7.94
CA SER A 510 -25.53 -5.42 6.71
C SER A 510 -25.84 -6.89 6.46
N TRP A 511 -25.92 -7.68 7.54
CA TRP A 511 -26.03 -9.14 7.50
C TRP A 511 -27.26 -9.69 8.24
N GLY A 512 -28.10 -8.82 8.81
CA GLY A 512 -29.32 -9.21 9.51
C GLY A 512 -29.09 -9.85 10.89
N ARG A 513 -27.89 -9.70 11.46
CA ARG A 513 -27.58 -10.15 12.83
C ARG A 513 -26.56 -9.27 13.54
N PHE A 514 -26.83 -8.96 14.80
CA PHE A 514 -25.91 -8.19 15.66
C PHE A 514 -24.60 -8.91 15.99
N TRP A 515 -24.61 -10.24 16.15
CA TRP A 515 -23.44 -11.04 16.53
C TRP A 515 -23.58 -12.48 16.04
N GLY A 516 -22.47 -13.15 15.73
CA GLY A 516 -22.46 -14.50 15.17
C GLY A 516 -21.19 -15.31 15.47
N TRP A 517 -20.38 -14.89 16.43
CA TRP A 517 -19.21 -15.60 16.94
C TRP A 517 -18.16 -15.93 15.88
N ASP A 518 -18.06 -15.13 14.82
CA ASP A 518 -16.99 -15.31 13.84
C ASP A 518 -15.63 -14.89 14.42
N PRO A 519 -14.49 -15.32 13.83
CA PRO A 519 -13.18 -15.06 14.40
C PRO A 519 -12.87 -13.58 14.65
N LYS A 520 -13.37 -12.63 13.83
CA LYS A 520 -13.14 -11.20 14.05
C LYS A 520 -13.98 -10.65 15.19
N GLU A 521 -15.25 -11.04 15.26
CA GLU A 521 -16.14 -10.71 16.37
C GLU A 521 -15.54 -11.22 17.70
N ASN A 522 -15.09 -12.47 17.73
CA ASN A 522 -14.40 -13.05 18.91
C ASN A 522 -13.11 -12.29 19.23
N GLY A 523 -12.33 -11.93 18.21
CA GLY A 523 -11.14 -11.11 18.37
C GLY A 523 -11.44 -9.76 19.03
N ALA A 524 -12.50 -9.07 18.61
CA ALA A 524 -12.91 -7.80 19.20
C ALA A 524 -13.35 -7.97 20.66
N ALA A 525 -14.16 -9.00 20.94
CA ALA A 525 -14.59 -9.33 22.30
C ALA A 525 -13.40 -9.65 23.23
N LEU A 526 -12.40 -10.39 22.77
CA LEU A 526 -11.20 -10.70 23.54
C LEU A 526 -10.43 -9.44 23.97
N VAL A 527 -10.33 -8.42 23.10
CA VAL A 527 -9.67 -7.14 23.44
C VAL A 527 -10.45 -6.40 24.53
N VAL A 528 -11.77 -6.35 24.44
CA VAL A 528 -12.64 -5.72 25.45
C VAL A 528 -12.49 -6.44 26.79
N LEU A 529 -12.67 -7.76 26.79
CA LEU A 529 -12.60 -8.58 28.00
C LEU A 529 -11.22 -8.49 28.64
N TRP A 530 -10.14 -8.52 27.86
CA TRP A 530 -8.79 -8.44 28.41
C TRP A 530 -8.53 -7.09 29.09
N ASN A 531 -8.89 -5.98 28.43
CA ASN A 531 -8.76 -4.66 29.05
C ASN A 531 -9.62 -4.53 30.32
N ALA A 532 -10.84 -5.10 30.33
CA ALA A 532 -11.68 -5.13 31.52
C ALA A 532 -11.05 -5.98 32.64
N ILE A 533 -10.48 -7.15 32.34
CA ILE A 533 -9.80 -8.03 33.29
C ILE A 533 -8.62 -7.32 33.94
N ILE A 534 -7.80 -6.58 33.18
CA ILE A 534 -6.70 -5.78 33.73
C ILE A 534 -7.21 -4.82 34.80
N LEU A 535 -8.25 -4.05 34.49
CA LEU A 535 -8.78 -3.03 35.40
C LEU A 535 -9.44 -3.67 36.63
N HIS A 536 -10.21 -4.74 36.46
CA HIS A 536 -10.82 -5.47 37.58
C HIS A 536 -9.77 -6.09 38.49
N ALA A 537 -8.74 -6.75 37.93
CA ALA A 537 -7.65 -7.31 38.71
C ALA A 537 -6.88 -6.21 39.49
N ARG A 538 -6.75 -5.02 38.90
CA ARG A 538 -6.10 -3.88 39.54
C ARG A 538 -6.94 -3.28 40.66
N TRP A 539 -8.23 -3.10 40.42
CA TRP A 539 -9.17 -2.54 41.39
C TRP A 539 -9.39 -3.51 42.57
N GLY A 540 -9.55 -4.80 42.30
CA GLY A 540 -9.68 -5.86 43.32
C GLY A 540 -8.39 -6.15 44.11
N GLY A 541 -7.28 -5.47 43.80
CA GLY A 541 -6.01 -5.62 44.53
C GLY A 541 -5.22 -6.89 44.21
N TYR A 542 -5.70 -7.74 43.30
CA TYR A 542 -5.02 -8.96 42.85
C TYR A 542 -3.67 -8.66 42.19
N ILE A 543 -3.57 -7.54 41.46
CA ILE A 543 -2.32 -7.12 40.81
C ILE A 543 -1.78 -5.79 41.33
N ARG A 544 -0.46 -5.78 41.52
CA ARG A 544 0.34 -4.58 41.83
C ARG A 544 0.87 -3.94 40.53
N PRO A 545 1.60 -2.80 40.55
CA PRO A 545 2.09 -2.15 39.33
C PRO A 545 2.83 -3.10 38.38
N ARG A 546 3.63 -4.05 38.89
CA ARG A 546 4.28 -5.07 38.04
C ARG A 546 3.28 -5.94 37.27
N GLY A 547 2.23 -6.42 37.94
CA GLY A 547 1.20 -7.25 37.30
C GLY A 547 0.43 -6.46 36.24
N LEU A 548 0.17 -5.18 36.49
CA LEU A 548 -0.42 -4.28 35.48
C LEU A 548 0.44 -4.22 34.21
N MET A 549 1.76 -4.08 34.35
CA MET A 549 2.67 -4.04 33.20
C MET A 549 2.65 -5.36 32.42
N VAL A 550 2.77 -6.50 33.11
CA VAL A 550 2.76 -7.82 32.46
C VAL A 550 1.46 -8.05 31.70
N MET A 551 0.31 -7.70 32.29
CA MET A 551 -0.98 -7.89 31.63
C MET A 551 -1.21 -6.91 30.49
N ALA A 552 -0.69 -5.66 30.58
CA ALA A 552 -0.73 -4.72 29.46
C ALA A 552 0.09 -5.21 28.26
N ILE A 553 1.23 -5.86 28.48
CA ILE A 553 2.03 -6.50 27.42
C ILE A 553 1.27 -7.66 26.78
N PHE A 554 0.57 -8.47 27.56
CA PHE A 554 -0.31 -9.50 27.01
C PHE A 554 -1.47 -8.88 26.20
N GLY A 555 -1.92 -7.68 26.55
CA GLY A 555 -2.89 -6.92 25.76
C GLY A 555 -2.44 -6.71 24.31
N ASN A 556 -1.14 -6.43 24.08
CA ASN A 556 -0.59 -6.35 22.72
C ASN A 556 -0.73 -7.67 21.95
N ILE A 557 -0.53 -8.82 22.61
CA ILE A 557 -0.69 -10.15 22.02
C ILE A 557 -2.15 -10.34 21.60
N VAL A 558 -3.09 -10.06 22.50
CA VAL A 558 -4.54 -10.19 22.24
C VAL A 558 -4.97 -9.29 21.07
N THR A 559 -4.54 -8.02 21.07
CA THR A 559 -4.86 -7.08 20.00
C THR A 559 -4.21 -7.47 18.67
N ALA A 560 -2.95 -7.91 18.66
CA ALA A 560 -2.28 -8.36 17.44
C ALA A 560 -2.95 -9.61 16.84
N TRP A 561 -3.38 -10.56 17.69
CA TRP A 561 -4.15 -11.72 17.24
C TRP A 561 -5.51 -11.31 16.66
N SER A 562 -6.24 -10.45 17.36
CA SER A 562 -7.52 -9.91 16.90
C SER A 562 -7.41 -9.21 15.54
N TRP A 563 -6.37 -8.40 15.37
CA TRP A 563 -6.17 -7.58 14.18
C TRP A 563 -5.57 -8.35 12.98
N PHE A 564 -4.53 -9.16 13.19
CA PHE A 564 -3.85 -9.91 12.13
C PHE A 564 -4.22 -11.40 12.11
N GLY A 565 -4.19 -12.06 13.27
CA GLY A 565 -4.37 -13.52 13.39
C GLY A 565 -5.73 -14.01 12.88
N THR A 566 -6.80 -13.26 13.13
CA THR A 566 -8.16 -13.60 12.67
C THR A 566 -8.27 -13.64 11.14
N ASN A 567 -7.55 -12.77 10.43
CA ASN A 567 -7.51 -12.78 8.95
C ASN A 567 -6.80 -14.02 8.39
N MET A 568 -5.86 -14.60 9.15
CA MET A 568 -5.09 -15.79 8.76
C MET A 568 -5.89 -17.10 8.92
N LEU A 569 -7.04 -17.08 9.60
CA LEU A 569 -7.87 -18.28 9.73
C LEU A 569 -8.65 -18.58 8.44
N GLY A 570 -8.88 -17.58 7.59
CA GLY A 570 -9.53 -17.77 6.29
C GLY A 570 -10.98 -18.26 6.37
N VAL A 571 -11.62 -18.09 7.53
CA VAL A 571 -12.99 -18.54 7.82
C VAL A 571 -13.83 -17.35 8.29
N GLY A 572 -15.09 -17.31 7.88
CA GLY A 572 -16.07 -16.28 8.25
C GLY A 572 -16.28 -15.22 7.18
N LEU A 573 -17.38 -14.46 7.32
CA LEU A 573 -17.81 -13.40 6.38
C LEU A 573 -16.83 -12.21 6.28
N HIS A 574 -15.73 -12.29 7.04
CA HIS A 574 -14.70 -11.27 7.19
C HIS A 574 -13.36 -11.59 6.48
N SER A 575 -13.26 -12.69 5.72
CA SER A 575 -12.01 -13.09 5.06
C SER A 575 -11.72 -12.24 3.81
N TYR A 576 -11.23 -11.02 4.05
CA TYR A 576 -10.93 -10.03 3.01
C TYR A 576 -9.43 -9.92 2.66
N GLY A 577 -8.52 -10.56 3.42
CA GLY A 577 -7.06 -10.48 3.18
C GLY A 577 -6.27 -11.58 3.90
N PHE A 578 -6.13 -12.73 3.26
CA PHE A 578 -5.39 -13.88 3.80
C PHE A 578 -3.87 -13.63 3.70
N MET A 579 -3.13 -13.79 4.80
CA MET A 579 -1.69 -13.42 4.88
C MET A 579 -0.81 -14.53 5.46
N ASP A 580 -0.58 -15.60 4.71
CA ASP A 580 0.29 -16.72 5.15
C ASP A 580 1.70 -16.26 5.54
N LYS A 581 2.27 -15.30 4.78
CA LYS A 581 3.63 -14.77 5.05
C LYS A 581 3.73 -13.97 6.35
N ALA A 582 2.63 -13.41 6.85
CA ALA A 582 2.63 -12.59 8.06
C ALA A 582 2.53 -13.44 9.36
N PHE A 583 2.20 -14.74 9.25
CA PHE A 583 2.02 -15.61 10.41
C PHE A 583 3.30 -15.77 11.24
N ILE A 584 4.45 -15.98 10.59
CA ILE A 584 5.75 -16.09 11.26
C ILE A 584 6.08 -14.80 12.02
N TRP A 585 5.83 -13.65 11.42
CA TRP A 585 6.07 -12.34 12.05
C TRP A 585 5.15 -12.13 13.25
N LEU A 586 3.89 -12.54 13.17
CA LEU A 586 2.96 -12.52 14.29
C LEU A 586 3.46 -13.44 15.43
N LEU A 587 3.92 -14.65 15.12
CA LEU A 587 4.49 -15.55 16.12
C LEU A 587 5.75 -14.96 16.79
N ILE A 588 6.69 -14.40 16.02
CA ILE A 588 7.87 -13.72 16.56
C ILE A 588 7.45 -12.58 17.48
N PHE A 589 6.45 -11.78 17.08
CA PHE A 589 5.91 -10.72 17.91
C PHE A 589 5.33 -11.25 19.23
N MET A 590 4.51 -12.30 19.19
CA MET A 590 3.92 -12.91 20.38
C MET A 590 4.99 -13.51 21.31
N ILE A 591 5.95 -14.27 20.76
CA ILE A 591 7.05 -14.88 21.52
C ILE A 591 7.89 -13.80 22.19
N SER A 592 8.24 -12.72 21.48
CA SER A 592 9.01 -11.62 22.08
C SER A 592 8.28 -10.96 23.24
N HIS A 593 6.97 -10.79 23.17
CA HIS A 593 6.15 -10.28 24.27
C HIS A 593 6.09 -11.26 25.44
N LEU A 594 5.94 -12.56 25.18
CA LEU A 594 5.97 -13.60 26.22
C LEU A 594 7.32 -13.65 26.95
N VAL A 595 8.44 -13.51 26.24
CA VAL A 595 9.77 -13.41 26.85
C VAL A 595 9.86 -12.20 27.78
N ILE A 596 9.39 -11.03 27.34
CA ILE A 596 9.38 -9.81 28.18
C ILE A 596 8.45 -9.97 29.39
N MET A 597 7.30 -10.62 29.22
CA MET A 597 6.42 -10.97 30.34
C MET A 597 7.13 -11.87 31.36
N GLY A 598 7.89 -12.86 30.89
CA GLY A 598 8.74 -13.71 31.72
C GLY A 598 9.75 -12.90 32.53
N LEU A 599 10.41 -11.91 31.91
CA LEU A 599 11.30 -10.97 32.60
C LEU A 599 10.54 -10.15 33.67
N GLY A 600 9.32 -9.71 33.37
CA GLY A 600 8.44 -9.02 34.33
C GLY A 600 8.03 -9.86 35.53
N GLY A 601 7.93 -11.17 35.34
CA GLY A 601 7.61 -12.16 36.38
C GLY A 601 8.80 -12.53 37.28
N LEU A 602 10.02 -12.11 36.96
CA LEU A 602 11.20 -12.45 37.76
C LEU A 602 11.09 -11.94 39.21
N PRO A 603 11.57 -12.72 40.19
CA PRO A 603 11.69 -12.28 41.58
C PRO A 603 12.43 -10.94 41.71
N PRO A 604 12.05 -10.05 42.65
CA PRO A 604 12.67 -8.73 42.84
C PRO A 604 14.20 -8.71 42.91
N ARG A 605 14.84 -9.78 43.41
CA ARG A 605 16.31 -9.90 43.47
C ARG A 605 17.01 -9.84 42.10
N PHE A 606 16.30 -10.19 41.02
CA PHE A 606 16.82 -10.13 39.66
C PHE A 606 16.56 -8.78 38.98
N TRP A 607 15.79 -7.89 39.61
CA TRP A 607 15.60 -6.53 39.12
C TRP A 607 16.78 -5.68 39.53
N ARG A 608 17.50 -5.12 38.56
CA ARG A 608 18.61 -4.20 38.83
C ARG A 608 18.13 -2.89 39.46
N SER A 609 16.91 -2.45 39.17
CA SER A 609 16.30 -1.30 39.82
C SER A 609 15.92 -1.60 41.28
N ARG A 610 16.29 -0.72 42.21
CA ARG A 610 16.04 -0.90 43.65
C ARG A 610 14.61 -0.55 44.09
N ILE A 611 13.64 -0.47 43.18
CA ILE A 611 12.25 -0.08 43.51
C ILE A 611 11.51 -1.12 44.37
N PHE A 612 12.00 -2.37 44.38
CA PHE A 612 11.40 -3.48 45.15
C PHE A 612 12.28 -4.00 46.30
N ALA A 613 13.43 -3.37 46.56
CA ALA A 613 14.27 -3.72 47.71
C ALA A 613 13.55 -3.29 49.00
N SER A 614 13.29 -4.23 49.91
CA SER A 614 12.73 -3.92 51.22
C SER A 614 13.80 -3.30 52.13
N ARG A 615 13.35 -2.55 53.13
CA ARG A 615 14.12 -1.82 54.16
C ARG A 615 14.95 -2.74 55.11
N ARG A 616 15.51 -3.85 54.64
CA ARG A 616 16.17 -4.87 55.49
C ARG A 616 17.69 -4.87 55.50
N ASP A 617 18.34 -3.79 55.05
CA ASP A 617 19.81 -3.63 55.15
C ASP A 617 20.16 -2.23 55.70
N THR A 618 19.65 -1.89 56.89
CA THR A 618 20.19 -0.82 57.74
C THR A 618 20.30 -1.33 59.16
#